data_AF-A0A1H9YMJ6-F1
#
_entry.id   AF-A0A1H9YMJ6-F1
#
_cell.length_a   1.000
_cell.length_b   1.000
_cell.length_c   1.000
_cell.angle_alpha   90.00
_cell.angle_beta   90.00
_cell.angle_gamma   90.00
#
_symmetry.space_group_name_H-M   'P 1'
#
loop_
_entity.id
_entity.type
_entity.pdbx_description
1 polymer ?
#
loop_
_entity_poly.entity_id
_entity_poly.type
_entity_poly.pdbx_seq_one_letter_code
_entity_poly.pdbx_strand_id
1 'polypeptide(L)'
;MCADADGNLWIAIWGRGRVECRTTDGELLAVVETGATHTSCPVFAGPELDTLVITSATQDLAEPGPLDGRLFTAKVGVRGLPTPYWNLSF
;
A
#
# COMPACT_ATOMS: atom_id res chain seq x y z
N MET A 1 -0.30 -0.67 5.88
CA MET A 1 -0.16 0.80 5.71
C MET A 1 1.33 1.13 5.75
N CYS A 2 1.78 2.13 5.02
CA CYS A 2 3.12 2.71 5.10
C CYS A 2 3.03 4.25 5.00
N ALA A 3 4.14 4.95 5.22
CA ALA A 3 4.24 6.41 5.07
C ALA A 3 5.18 6.79 3.93
N ASP A 4 4.91 7.93 3.29
CA ASP A 4 5.85 8.59 2.39
C ASP A 4 6.70 9.66 3.09
N ALA A 5 7.70 10.18 2.37
CA ALA A 5 8.64 11.19 2.86
C ALA A 5 8.00 12.57 3.09
N ASP A 6 6.80 12.81 2.55
CA ASP A 6 6.04 14.04 2.75
C ASP A 6 5.13 13.97 3.99
N GLY A 7 5.09 12.81 4.66
CA GLY A 7 4.31 12.58 5.88
C GLY A 7 2.91 12.04 5.65
N ASN A 8 2.55 11.65 4.42
CA ASN A 8 1.24 11.08 4.12
C ASN A 8 1.22 9.57 4.35
N LEU A 9 0.03 9.06 4.68
CA LEU A 9 -0.22 7.64 4.93
C LEU A 9 -0.83 6.96 3.71
N TRP A 10 -0.22 5.86 3.29
CA TRP A 10 -0.72 4.98 2.24
C TRP A 10 -1.38 3.76 2.87
N ILE A 11 -2.71 3.67 2.75
CA ILE A 11 -3.56 2.73 3.48
C ILE A 11 -4.27 1.81 2.48
N ALA A 12 -3.99 0.51 2.53
CA ALA A 12 -4.79 -0.48 1.81
C ALA A 12 -6.17 -0.61 2.47
N ILE A 13 -7.23 -0.55 1.65
CA ILE A 13 -8.61 -0.62 2.11
C ILE A 13 -9.17 -1.99 1.76
N TRP A 14 -9.16 -2.89 2.76
CA TRP A 14 -9.70 -4.23 2.63
C TRP A 14 -11.16 -4.21 2.17
N GLY A 15 -11.51 -5.06 1.20
CA GLY A 15 -12.87 -5.14 0.64
C GLY A 15 -13.22 -4.00 -0.33
N ARG A 16 -12.29 -3.10 -0.64
CA ARG A 16 -12.52 -1.95 -1.52
C ARG A 16 -11.57 -1.87 -2.72
N GLY A 17 -10.62 -2.80 -2.80
CA GLY A 17 -9.73 -2.96 -3.94
C GLY A 17 -8.78 -1.83 -4.27
N ARG A 18 -8.41 -1.00 -3.28
CA ARG A 18 -7.57 0.17 -3.47
C ARG A 18 -6.63 0.45 -2.30
N VAL A 19 -5.63 1.27 -2.58
CA VAL A 19 -4.82 1.98 -1.59
C VAL A 19 -5.18 3.46 -1.64
N GLU A 20 -5.34 4.10 -0.49
CA GLU A 20 -5.62 5.52 -0.36
C GLU A 20 -4.42 6.24 0.27
N CYS A 21 -3.99 7.35 -0.32
CA CYS A 21 -3.03 8.28 0.27
C CYS A 21 -3.80 9.34 1.06
N ARG A 22 -3.50 9.49 2.34
CA ARG A 22 -4.11 10.50 3.21
C ARG A 22 -3.10 11.38 3.91
N THR A 23 -3.44 12.65 4.09
CA THR A 23 -2.70 13.55 4.97
C THR A 23 -2.79 13.09 6.44
N THR A 24 -1.95 13.67 7.30
CA THR A 24 -2.03 13.45 8.76
C THR A 24 -3.36 13.92 9.38
N ASP A 25 -4.06 14.84 8.73
CA ASP A 25 -5.39 15.33 9.13
C ASP A 25 -6.53 14.46 8.55
N GLY A 26 -6.20 13.45 7.75
CA GLY A 26 -7.16 12.48 7.20
C GLY A 26 -7.77 12.86 5.84
N GLU A 27 -7.30 13.94 5.20
CA GLU A 27 -7.72 14.32 3.85
C GLU A 27 -7.25 13.29 2.82
N LEU A 28 -8.10 12.92 1.86
CA LEU A 28 -7.76 12.01 0.76
C LEU A 28 -7.04 12.76 -0.36
N LEU A 29 -5.76 12.42 -0.59
CA LEU A 29 -4.95 13.02 -1.64
C LEU A 29 -4.93 12.22 -2.94
N ALA A 30 -4.87 10.89 -2.84
CA ALA A 30 -4.76 10.02 -4.01
C ALA A 30 -5.33 8.62 -3.76
N VAL A 31 -5.64 7.93 -4.85
CA VAL A 31 -6.12 6.55 -4.86
C VAL A 31 -5.34 5.74 -5.88
N VAL A 32 -4.90 4.55 -5.50
CA VAL A 32 -4.34 3.53 -6.40
C VAL A 32 -5.28 2.33 -6.40
N GLU A 33 -5.97 2.14 -7.52
CA GLU A 33 -6.84 0.98 -7.75
C GLU A 33 -6.01 -0.26 -8.06
N THR A 34 -6.33 -1.38 -7.43
CA THR A 34 -5.70 -2.69 -7.70
C THR A 34 -6.65 -3.64 -8.43
N GLY A 35 -7.96 -3.44 -8.29
CA GLY A 35 -8.98 -4.36 -8.82
C GLY A 35 -9.08 -5.70 -8.07
N ALA A 36 -8.20 -5.97 -7.10
CA ALA A 36 -8.33 -7.11 -6.18
C ALA A 36 -9.24 -6.72 -5.02
N THR A 37 -10.32 -7.46 -4.76
CA THR A 37 -11.30 -7.18 -3.70
C THR A 37 -10.62 -6.95 -2.34
N HIS A 38 -9.67 -7.80 -1.98
CA HIS A 38 -8.96 -7.75 -0.69
C HIS A 38 -7.52 -7.23 -0.83
N THR A 39 -7.37 -5.94 -1.15
CA THR A 39 -6.08 -5.23 -1.00
C THR A 39 -5.65 -5.22 0.46
N SER A 40 -4.43 -5.68 0.76
CA SER A 40 -4.01 -5.98 2.13
C SER A 40 -2.92 -5.08 2.68
N CYS A 41 -1.84 -4.81 1.94
CA CYS A 41 -0.74 -3.99 2.45
C CYS A 41 0.04 -3.28 1.34
N PRO A 42 0.30 -1.97 1.47
CA PRO A 42 1.27 -1.25 0.66
C PRO A 42 2.64 -1.13 1.35
N VAL A 43 3.71 -1.10 0.55
CA VAL A 43 5.07 -0.74 0.98
C VAL A 43 5.82 -0.04 -0.16
N PHE A 44 6.67 0.93 0.16
CA PHE A 44 7.58 1.52 -0.83
C PHE A 44 8.84 0.66 -0.99
N ALA A 45 9.24 0.42 -2.23
CA ALA A 45 10.36 -0.43 -2.59
C ALA A 45 11.18 0.15 -3.74
N GLY A 46 12.28 -0.54 -4.08
CA GLY A 46 13.26 -0.12 -5.07
C GLY A 46 14.39 0.72 -4.47
N PRO A 47 15.49 0.92 -5.22
CA PRO A 47 16.68 1.65 -4.72
C PRO A 47 16.36 3.08 -4.27
N GLU A 48 15.39 3.71 -4.93
CA GLU A 48 14.97 5.09 -4.67
C GLU A 48 13.71 5.19 -3.80
N LEU A 49 13.17 4.06 -3.33
CA LEU A 49 11.91 3.95 -2.59
C LEU A 49 10.72 4.62 -3.29
N ASP A 50 10.68 4.58 -4.61
CA ASP A 50 9.71 5.30 -5.46
C ASP A 50 8.66 4.37 -6.11
N THR A 51 8.64 3.11 -5.70
CA THR A 51 7.71 2.10 -6.22
C THR A 51 6.80 1.61 -5.10
N LEU A 52 5.51 1.88 -5.21
CA LEU A 52 4.53 1.38 -4.27
C LEU A 52 4.17 -0.06 -4.64
N VAL A 53 4.63 -1.02 -3.85
CA VAL A 53 4.29 -2.44 -3.96
C VAL A 53 3.06 -2.71 -3.10
N ILE A 54 2.08 -3.43 -3.63
CA ILE A 54 0.80 -3.66 -2.97
C ILE A 54 0.47 -5.15 -3.01
N THR A 55 0.27 -5.75 -1.85
CA THR A 55 -0.23 -7.12 -1.71
C THR A 55 -1.76 -7.15 -1.69
N SER A 56 -2.32 -8.28 -2.11
CA SER A 56 -3.74 -8.59 -1.96
C SER A 56 -3.91 -10.02 -1.44
N ALA A 57 -5.15 -10.44 -1.18
CA ALA A 57 -5.48 -11.76 -0.67
C ALA A 57 -6.67 -12.36 -1.42
N THR A 58 -6.79 -13.69 -1.36
CA THR A 58 -8.00 -14.43 -1.73
C THR A 58 -8.80 -14.88 -0.50
N GLN A 59 -8.26 -14.65 0.70
CA GLN A 59 -8.87 -15.07 1.95
C GLN A 59 -10.29 -14.50 2.09
N ASP A 60 -11.22 -15.32 2.58
CA ASP A 60 -12.64 -14.99 2.80
C ASP A 60 -13.45 -14.65 1.53
N LEU A 61 -12.91 -14.90 0.33
CA LEU A 61 -13.66 -14.80 -0.93
C LEU A 61 -14.19 -16.18 -1.34
N ALA A 62 -15.50 -16.27 -1.55
CA ALA A 62 -16.14 -17.49 -2.06
C ALA A 62 -15.77 -17.76 -3.52
N GLU A 63 -15.69 -16.71 -4.34
CA GLU A 63 -15.35 -16.76 -5.76
C GLU A 63 -14.28 -15.69 -6.06
N PRO A 64 -12.98 -15.97 -5.82
CA PRO A 64 -11.91 -15.00 -6.09
C PRO A 64 -11.83 -14.66 -7.59
N GLY A 65 -11.70 -13.37 -7.89
CA GLY A 65 -11.46 -12.87 -9.23
C GLY A 65 -10.01 -13.09 -9.71
N PRO A 66 -9.72 -12.81 -10.99
CA PRO A 66 -8.39 -13.06 -11.58
C PRO A 66 -7.25 -12.23 -10.95
N LEU A 67 -7.60 -11.11 -10.32
CA LEU A 67 -6.68 -10.17 -9.67
C LEU A 67 -6.53 -10.43 -8.16
N ASP A 68 -7.42 -11.19 -7.54
CA ASP A 68 -7.34 -11.49 -6.10
C ASP A 68 -6.11 -12.34 -5.77
N GLY A 69 -5.40 -11.99 -4.69
CA GLY A 69 -4.15 -12.64 -4.28
C GLY A 69 -2.91 -12.30 -5.12
N ARG A 70 -3.01 -11.39 -6.09
CA ARG A 70 -1.87 -10.91 -6.88
C ARG A 70 -1.08 -9.82 -6.14
N LEU A 71 0.12 -9.58 -6.65
CA LEU A 71 0.99 -8.47 -6.27
C LEU A 71 0.90 -7.37 -7.34
N PHE A 72 0.80 -6.12 -6.92
CA PHE A 72 0.72 -4.95 -7.78
C PHE A 72 1.87 -3.99 -7.51
N THR A 73 2.20 -3.17 -8.51
CA THR A 73 3.15 -2.07 -8.36
C THR A 73 2.61 -0.80 -9.01
N ALA A 74 2.92 0.35 -8.44
CA ALA A 74 2.55 1.66 -8.98
C ALA A 74 3.66 2.69 -8.78
N LYS A 75 3.78 3.63 -9.73
CA LYS A 75 4.55 4.87 -9.57
C LYS A 75 3.59 5.97 -9.16
N VAL A 76 3.81 6.54 -7.97
CA VAL A 76 2.87 7.47 -7.32
C VAL A 76 3.41 8.89 -7.17
N GLY A 77 4.61 9.17 -7.71
CA GLY A 77 5.21 10.51 -7.73
C GLY A 77 5.87 10.95 -6.42
N VAL A 78 5.84 10.12 -5.37
CA VAL A 78 6.49 10.36 -4.08
C VAL A 78 7.42 9.21 -3.70
N ARG A 79 8.27 9.44 -2.69
CA ARG A 79 9.18 8.44 -2.14
C ARG A 79 8.72 7.96 -0.77
N GLY A 80 8.94 6.70 -0.47
CA GLY A 80 8.75 6.12 0.85
C GLY A 80 9.87 6.42 1.83
N LEU A 81 9.67 5.94 3.06
CA LEU A 81 10.68 5.91 4.10
C LEU A 81 11.36 4.52 4.18
N PRO A 82 12.66 4.46 4.51
CA PRO A 82 13.33 3.20 4.79
C PRO A 82 12.65 2.48 5.96
N THR A 83 12.46 1.17 5.83
CA THR A 83 12.03 0.35 6.98
C THR A 83 13.24 0.18 7.90
N PRO A 84 13.20 0.66 9.15
CA PRO A 84 14.32 0.48 10.06
C PRO A 84 14.50 -1.00 10.37
N TYR A 85 15.76 -1.43 10.50
CA TYR A 85 16.03 -2.73 11.09
C TYR A 85 15.61 -2.72 12.54
N TRP A 86 15.13 -3.88 13.00
CA TRP A 86 14.90 -4.10 14.41
C TRP A 86 16.19 -3.83 15.21
N ASN A 87 16.11 -2.98 16.22
CA ASN A 87 17.22 -2.65 17.11
C ASN A 87 16.80 -2.89 18.57
N LEU A 88 17.58 -3.67 19.31
CA LEU A 88 17.37 -4.01 20.73
C LEU A 88 17.96 -2.98 21.70
N SER A 89 18.51 -1.88 21.20
CA SER A 89 19.09 -0.82 22.03
C SER A 89 17.95 -0.01 22.67
N PHE A 90 17.74 -0.22 23.98
CA PHE A 90 16.80 0.51 24.82
C PHE A 90 17.35 1.87 25.24
#